data_AF-A0A813LPG8-F1
#
_entry.id   AF-A0A813LPG8-F1
#
_cell.length_a   1.000
_cell.length_b   1.000
_cell.length_c   1.000
_cell.angle_alpha   90.00
_cell.angle_beta   90.00
_cell.angle_gamma   90.00
#
_symmetry.space_group_name_H-M   'P 1'
#
loop_
_entity.id
_entity.type
_entity.pdbx_description
1 polymer ?
#
loop_
_entity_poly.entity_id
_entity_poly.type
_entity_poly.pdbx_seq_one_letter_code
_entity_poly.pdbx_strand_id
1 'polypeptide(L)'
;VPTAWATRRPVLLRALRALDPDVLLVQELHPDIGRCILEALPGHRCIEDDFAGWTHEGNIFFRSSMFESTLHGSVHISQEEELRRLFWTRLRYKHTGSAGDTSGKTVLFATAHFTWQGHPAECKSDLNLRKKQSRNWALKVCVPRNH
;
A
#
# COMPACT_ATOMS: atom_id res chain seq x y z
N VAL A 1 18.26 -7.03 -5.17
CA VAL A 1 18.54 -5.57 -5.17
C VAL A 1 17.79 -4.93 -6.33
N PRO A 2 17.16 -3.77 -6.14
CA PRO A 2 16.40 -3.09 -7.20
C PRO A 2 17.26 -2.68 -8.41
N THR A 3 16.66 -2.57 -9.59
CA THR A 3 17.36 -2.10 -10.80
C THR A 3 17.92 -0.69 -10.60
N ALA A 4 19.20 -0.50 -10.95
CA ALA A 4 19.95 0.76 -10.81
C ALA A 4 19.90 1.34 -9.37
N TRP A 5 19.86 0.48 -8.35
CA TRP A 5 19.62 0.90 -6.97
C TRP A 5 20.62 1.91 -6.43
N ALA A 6 21.91 1.77 -6.73
CA ALA A 6 22.94 2.72 -6.29
C ALA A 6 22.63 4.16 -6.73
N THR A 7 22.11 4.33 -7.95
CA THR A 7 21.72 5.64 -8.49
C THR A 7 20.34 6.09 -7.99
N ARG A 8 19.38 5.16 -7.87
CA ARG A 8 17.98 5.50 -7.49
C ARG A 8 17.81 5.75 -6.00
N ARG A 9 18.56 5.05 -5.14
CA ARG A 9 18.40 5.14 -3.67
C ARG A 9 18.56 6.57 -3.13
N PRO A 10 19.61 7.33 -3.47
CA PRO A 10 19.76 8.70 -2.96
C PRO A 10 18.63 9.63 -3.41
N VAL A 11 18.08 9.41 -4.61
CA VAL A 11 16.96 10.19 -5.15
C VAL A 11 15.68 9.89 -4.36
N LEU A 12 15.37 8.61 -4.16
CA LEU A 12 14.20 8.18 -3.38
C LEU A 12 14.26 8.74 -1.96
N LEU A 13 15.41 8.62 -1.30
CA LEU A 13 15.60 9.09 0.07
C LEU A 13 15.43 10.61 0.20
N ARG A 14 15.98 11.39 -0.74
CA ARG A 14 15.76 12.85 -0.76
C ARG A 14 14.30 13.21 -1.02
N ALA A 15 13.66 12.54 -1.98
CA ALA A 15 12.27 12.81 -2.34
C ALA A 15 11.33 12.55 -1.15
N LEU A 16 11.49 11.42 -0.47
CA LEU A 16 10.65 11.07 0.68
C LEU A 16 10.84 12.03 1.85
N ARG A 17 12.07 12.45 2.15
CA ARG A 17 12.35 13.44 3.20
C ARG A 17 11.75 14.81 2.88
N ALA A 18 11.76 15.21 1.61
CA ALA A 18 11.20 16.48 1.18
C ALA A 18 9.66 16.46 1.20
N LEU A 19 9.05 15.33 0.86
CA LEU A 19 7.60 15.18 0.85
C LEU A 19 7.01 14.96 2.25
N ASP A 20 7.75 14.30 3.15
CA ASP A 20 7.34 13.93 4.52
C ASP A 20 5.85 13.52 4.64
N PRO A 21 5.39 12.54 3.86
CA PRO A 21 3.95 12.22 3.77
C PRO A 21 3.45 11.62 5.08
N ASP A 22 2.23 11.91 5.50
CA ASP A 22 1.65 11.26 6.69
C ASP A 22 1.28 9.79 6.45
N VAL A 23 0.90 9.46 5.21
CA VAL A 23 0.64 8.08 4.75
C VAL A 23 1.21 7.93 3.34
N LEU A 24 1.97 6.86 3.11
CA LEU A 24 2.63 6.51 1.85
C LEU A 24 2.22 5.10 1.44
N LEU A 25 1.58 4.96 0.28
CA LEU A 25 1.15 3.68 -0.28
C LEU A 25 2.03 3.35 -1.48
N VAL A 26 2.69 2.20 -1.45
CA VAL A 26 3.69 1.82 -2.48
C VAL A 26 3.30 0.55 -3.23
N GLN A 27 3.76 0.47 -4.48
CA GLN A 27 3.69 -0.70 -5.35
C GLN A 27 5.12 -1.06 -5.81
N GLU A 28 5.30 -2.28 -6.33
CA GLU A 28 6.60 -2.83 -6.75
C GLU A 28 7.65 -2.78 -5.63
N LEU A 29 7.23 -3.13 -4.42
CA LEU A 29 8.09 -3.06 -3.24
C LEU A 29 9.18 -4.13 -3.28
N HIS A 30 10.39 -3.74 -2.90
CA HIS A 30 11.49 -4.67 -2.62
C HIS A 30 12.00 -4.40 -1.20
N PRO A 31 12.51 -5.40 -0.45
CA PRO A 31 12.99 -5.19 0.92
C PRO A 31 13.99 -4.03 1.09
N ASP A 32 14.94 -3.87 0.18
CA ASP A 32 15.86 -2.70 0.15
C ASP A 32 15.15 -1.34 0.04
N ILE A 33 14.07 -1.28 -0.75
CA ILE A 33 13.25 -0.07 -0.91
C ILE A 33 12.51 0.19 0.39
N GLY A 34 11.91 -0.84 1.00
CA GLY A 34 11.24 -0.74 2.30
C GLY A 34 12.15 -0.19 3.40
N ARG A 35 13.38 -0.71 3.49
CA ARG A 35 14.40 -0.18 4.41
C ARG A 35 14.74 1.28 4.12
N CYS A 36 14.91 1.65 2.86
CA CYS A 36 15.18 3.03 2.46
C CYS A 36 14.01 3.97 2.83
N ILE A 37 12.76 3.51 2.74
CA ILE A 37 11.58 4.29 3.15
C ILE A 37 11.63 4.56 4.65
N LEU A 38 11.84 3.53 5.47
CA LEU A 38 11.92 3.68 6.93
C LEU A 38 13.11 4.53 7.39
N GLU A 39 14.23 4.48 6.66
CA GLU A 39 15.38 5.38 6.87
C GLU A 39 15.06 6.84 6.52
N ALA A 40 14.29 7.06 5.45
CA ALA A 40 13.88 8.40 5.04
C ALA A 40 12.80 8.98 5.96
N LEU A 41 11.95 8.12 6.53
CA LEU A 41 10.77 8.45 7.32
C LEU A 41 10.80 7.69 8.67
N PRO A 42 11.70 8.06 9.60
CA PRO A 42 11.93 7.29 10.83
C PRO A 42 10.74 7.27 11.80
N GLY A 43 9.81 8.23 11.68
CA GLY A 43 8.56 8.26 12.45
C GLY A 43 7.48 7.33 11.91
N HIS A 44 7.73 6.64 10.79
CA HIS A 44 6.74 5.78 10.14
C HIS A 44 6.80 4.34 10.64
N ARG A 45 5.66 3.68 10.50
CA ARG A 45 5.50 2.22 10.60
C ARG A 45 4.89 1.74 9.30
N CYS A 46 5.00 0.44 9.02
CA CYS A 46 4.31 -0.20 7.92
C CYS A 46 3.49 -1.39 8.43
N ILE A 47 2.72 -2.01 7.55
CA ILE A 47 2.03 -3.25 7.89
C ILE A 47 3.07 -4.38 7.93
N GLU A 48 3.10 -5.10 9.05
CA GLU A 48 3.92 -6.28 9.29
C GLU A 48 2.96 -7.47 9.47
N ASP A 49 3.03 -8.42 8.53
CA ASP A 49 2.12 -9.56 8.43
C ASP A 49 2.85 -10.69 7.68
N ASP A 50 2.43 -11.93 7.90
CA ASP A 50 3.07 -13.13 7.35
C ASP A 50 2.94 -13.24 5.82
N PHE A 51 1.98 -12.54 5.20
CA PHE A 51 1.83 -12.58 3.75
C PHE A 51 2.95 -11.83 3.03
N ALA A 52 3.81 -12.57 2.32
CA ALA A 52 5.00 -12.07 1.63
C ALA A 52 4.76 -10.90 0.67
N GLY A 53 3.55 -10.72 0.13
CA GLY A 53 3.21 -9.57 -0.72
C GLY A 53 3.38 -8.23 -0.02
N TRP A 54 3.27 -8.17 1.31
CA TRP A 54 3.53 -6.95 2.10
C TRP A 54 4.98 -6.46 2.02
N THR A 55 5.93 -7.33 1.67
CA THR A 55 7.35 -6.99 1.58
C THR A 55 7.89 -7.00 0.14
N HIS A 56 7.18 -7.67 -0.79
CA HIS A 56 7.63 -7.90 -2.17
C HIS A 56 6.74 -7.31 -3.26
N GLU A 57 5.55 -6.78 -2.93
CA GLU A 57 4.62 -6.23 -3.92
C GLU A 57 4.12 -4.84 -3.55
N GLY A 58 3.67 -4.64 -2.33
CA GLY A 58 3.19 -3.33 -1.87
C GLY A 58 3.00 -3.27 -0.36
N ASN A 59 3.02 -2.06 0.19
CA ASN A 59 2.76 -1.83 1.61
C ASN A 59 2.21 -0.41 1.82
N ILE A 60 1.73 -0.16 3.04
CA ILE A 60 1.20 1.13 3.48
C ILE A 60 2.03 1.57 4.69
N PHE A 61 2.79 2.64 4.50
CA PHE A 61 3.59 3.27 5.54
C PHE A 61 2.81 4.45 6.11
N PHE A 62 2.82 4.64 7.43
CA PHE A 62 2.06 5.70 8.09
C PHE A 62 2.82 6.30 9.27
N ARG A 63 2.65 7.60 9.49
CA ARG A 63 3.29 8.34 10.59
C ARG A 63 2.71 7.86 11.92
N SER A 64 3.53 7.20 12.73
CA SER A 64 3.06 6.52 13.95
C SER A 64 2.67 7.45 15.09
N SER A 65 3.07 8.71 15.04
CA SER A 65 2.61 9.75 15.97
C SER A 65 1.16 10.18 15.72
N MET A 66 0.68 10.05 14.47
CA MET A 66 -0.67 10.47 14.07
C MET A 66 -1.64 9.29 13.95
N PHE A 67 -1.14 8.10 13.62
CA PHE A 67 -1.96 6.95 13.28
C PHE A 67 -1.58 5.68 14.02
N GLU A 68 -2.57 4.83 14.19
CA GLU A 68 -2.46 3.45 14.63
C GLU A 68 -3.20 2.55 13.65
N SER A 69 -2.57 1.48 13.15
CA SER A 69 -3.27 0.45 12.37
C SER A 69 -4.14 -0.38 13.32
N THR A 70 -5.45 -0.34 13.14
CA THR A 70 -6.39 -1.13 13.95
C THR A 70 -6.81 -2.43 13.27
N LEU A 71 -6.76 -2.46 11.94
CA LEU A 71 -7.11 -3.62 11.14
C LEU A 71 -6.45 -3.49 9.77
N HIS A 72 -5.94 -4.58 9.23
CA HIS A 72 -5.38 -4.62 7.88
C HIS A 72 -5.78 -5.91 7.18
N GLY A 73 -5.56 -5.93 5.88
CA GLY A 73 -5.78 -7.14 5.10
C GLY A 73 -5.24 -7.02 3.70
N SER A 74 -5.16 -8.17 3.05
CA SER A 74 -4.81 -8.28 1.65
C SER A 74 -5.89 -9.10 0.96
N VAL A 75 -6.31 -8.67 -0.23
CA VAL A 75 -7.39 -9.34 -0.96
C VAL A 75 -7.00 -9.54 -2.41
N HIS A 76 -7.10 -10.77 -2.89
CA HIS A 76 -6.86 -11.08 -4.30
C HIS A 76 -8.00 -10.55 -5.17
N ILE A 77 -7.70 -9.71 -6.17
CA ILE A 77 -8.71 -9.09 -7.04
C ILE A 77 -8.68 -9.61 -8.48
N SER A 78 -8.23 -10.86 -8.67
CA SER A 78 -8.00 -11.49 -9.99
C SER A 78 -6.81 -10.87 -10.73
N GLN A 79 -5.74 -10.60 -9.98
CA GLN A 79 -4.43 -10.28 -10.52
C GLN A 79 -3.74 -11.56 -10.97
N GLU A 80 -2.88 -11.48 -11.99
CA GLU A 80 -2.14 -12.65 -12.48
C GLU A 80 -0.93 -12.96 -11.59
N GLU A 81 -0.36 -11.92 -10.99
CA GLU A 81 0.82 -12.05 -10.13
C GLU A 81 0.46 -12.65 -8.76
N GLU A 82 1.17 -13.70 -8.37
CA GLU A 82 0.83 -14.55 -7.23
C GLU A 82 0.74 -13.78 -5.91
N LEU A 83 1.66 -12.85 -5.67
CA LEU A 83 1.73 -12.09 -4.42
C LEU A 83 0.97 -10.76 -4.48
N ARG A 84 0.51 -10.33 -5.66
CA ARG A 84 -0.20 -9.05 -5.80
C ARG A 84 -1.58 -9.12 -5.21
N ARG A 85 -1.93 -8.09 -4.44
CA ARG A 85 -3.23 -7.97 -3.80
C ARG A 85 -3.72 -6.52 -3.90
N LEU A 86 -5.00 -6.36 -3.59
CA LEU A 86 -5.49 -5.15 -2.95
C LEU A 86 -5.02 -5.18 -1.49
N PHE A 87 -4.08 -4.31 -1.14
CA PHE A 87 -3.59 -4.12 0.21
C PHE A 87 -4.39 -3.00 0.87
N TRP A 88 -4.80 -3.19 2.13
CA TRP A 88 -5.54 -2.16 2.86
C TRP A 88 -5.24 -2.17 4.35
N THR A 89 -5.39 -1.00 4.98
CA THR A 89 -5.38 -0.83 6.43
C THR A 89 -6.39 0.22 6.85
N ARG A 90 -7.02 0.00 8.00
CA ARG A 90 -7.82 0.96 8.73
C ARG A 90 -6.92 1.61 9.78
N LEU A 91 -6.65 2.90 9.59
CA LEU A 91 -5.87 3.70 10.51
C LEU A 91 -6.80 4.51 11.41
N ARG A 92 -6.58 4.43 12.72
CA ARG A 92 -7.23 5.28 13.72
C ARG A 92 -6.36 6.51 13.98
N TYR A 93 -6.99 7.68 14.03
CA TYR A 93 -6.30 8.90 14.46
C TYR A 93 -5.94 8.81 15.94
N LYS A 94 -4.66 9.03 16.25
CA LYS A 94 -4.21 9.24 17.63
C LYS A 94 -4.55 10.66 18.03
N HIS A 95 -5.03 10.83 19.27
CA HIS A 95 -5.42 12.14 19.79
C HIS A 95 -4.22 13.08 19.75
N THR A 96 -4.27 14.10 18.89
CA THR A 96 -3.33 15.22 18.93
C THR A 96 -4.04 16.32 19.73
N GLY A 97 -3.41 16.81 20.79
CA GLY A 97 -4.09 17.50 21.91
C GLY A 97 -4.75 18.85 21.62
N SER A 98 -5.11 19.21 20.39
CA SER A 98 -5.75 20.49 20.08
C SER A 98 -6.43 20.44 18.70
N ALA A 99 -7.70 20.87 18.65
CA ALA A 99 -8.60 20.97 17.49
C ALA A 99 -9.44 19.72 17.13
N GLY A 100 -10.53 19.55 17.88
CA GLY A 100 -11.65 18.65 17.57
C GLY A 100 -11.46 17.21 18.09
N ASP A 101 -12.54 16.62 18.62
CA ASP A 101 -12.53 15.19 18.97
C ASP A 101 -12.49 14.35 17.69
N THR A 102 -11.28 13.96 17.30
CA THR A 102 -11.02 12.93 16.30
C THR A 102 -10.65 11.60 16.95
N SER A 103 -10.72 11.50 18.28
CA SER A 103 -10.41 10.27 18.97
C SER A 103 -11.39 9.19 18.52
N GLY A 104 -10.87 8.02 18.16
CA GLY A 104 -11.68 6.91 17.64
C GLY A 104 -12.11 7.02 16.17
N LYS A 105 -11.90 8.15 15.48
CA LYS A 105 -12.16 8.22 14.03
C LYS A 105 -11.16 7.34 13.28
N THR A 106 -11.66 6.62 12.27
CA THR A 106 -10.82 5.76 11.42
C THR A 106 -10.94 6.13 9.95
N VAL A 107 -9.87 5.91 9.20
CA VAL A 107 -9.80 6.08 7.74
C VAL A 107 -9.28 4.79 7.14
N LEU A 108 -9.90 4.35 6.04
CA LEU A 108 -9.45 3.21 5.26
C LEU A 108 -8.50 3.69 4.17
N PHE A 109 -7.26 3.20 4.18
CA PHE A 109 -6.30 3.36 3.09
C PHE A 109 -6.19 2.05 2.34
N ALA A 110 -6.23 2.12 1.01
CA ALA A 110 -6.14 0.95 0.15
C ALA A 110 -5.33 1.24 -1.11
N THR A 111 -4.55 0.26 -1.55
CA THR A 111 -3.76 0.33 -2.78
C THR A 111 -3.78 -1.00 -3.50
N ALA A 112 -3.76 -0.96 -4.82
CA ALA A 112 -3.66 -2.13 -5.67
C ALA A 112 -2.81 -1.79 -6.90
N HIS A 113 -1.90 -2.69 -7.25
CA HIS A 113 -1.21 -2.65 -8.53
C HIS A 113 -1.89 -3.63 -9.48
N PHE A 114 -2.61 -3.11 -10.46
CA PHE A 114 -3.32 -3.94 -11.45
C PHE A 114 -2.35 -4.59 -12.41
N THR A 115 -2.77 -5.71 -13.00
CA THR A 115 -1.99 -6.39 -14.04
C THR A 115 -1.76 -5.44 -15.21
N TRP A 116 -0.53 -5.42 -15.72
CA TRP A 116 -0.08 -4.48 -16.74
C TRP A 116 -0.68 -4.80 -18.13
N GLN A 117 -0.65 -3.81 -19.04
CA GLN A 117 -1.28 -3.93 -20.35
C GLN A 117 -0.46 -4.80 -21.31
N GLY A 118 -1.09 -5.77 -21.97
CA GLY A 118 -0.37 -6.69 -22.85
C GLY A 118 0.25 -7.87 -22.10
N HIS A 119 -0.21 -8.11 -20.86
CA HIS A 119 0.13 -9.34 -20.14
C HIS A 119 -0.21 -10.56 -21.00
N PRO A 120 0.60 -11.64 -21.00
CA PRO A 120 0.33 -12.82 -21.84
C PRO A 120 -1.09 -13.39 -21.71
N ALA A 121 -1.71 -13.28 -20.53
CA ALA A 121 -3.10 -13.68 -20.33
C ALA A 121 -4.10 -12.74 -21.04
N GLU A 122 -3.86 -11.42 -21.07
CA GLU A 122 -4.66 -10.47 -21.85
C GLU A 122 -4.50 -10.76 -23.35
N CYS A 123 -3.27 -10.97 -23.83
CA CYS A 123 -3.03 -11.32 -25.25
C CYS A 123 -3.67 -12.65 -25.67
N LYS A 124 -3.70 -13.65 -24.77
CA LYS A 124 -4.30 -14.97 -25.06
C LYS A 124 -5.83 -14.94 -25.02
N SER A 125 -6.42 -14.12 -24.15
CA SER A 125 -7.87 -14.10 -23.94
C SER A 125 -8.59 -12.99 -24.69
N ASP A 126 -7.85 -11.99 -25.17
CA ASP A 126 -8.38 -10.72 -25.70
C ASP A 126 -9.31 -9.98 -24.71
N LEU A 127 -9.14 -10.26 -23.41
CA LEU A 127 -9.92 -9.65 -22.33
C LEU A 127 -9.09 -8.63 -21.55
N ASN A 128 -9.66 -7.44 -21.36
CA ASN A 128 -9.08 -6.42 -20.50
C ASN A 128 -9.19 -6.84 -19.02
N LEU A 129 -8.09 -7.38 -18.48
CA LEU A 129 -7.99 -7.88 -17.10
C LEU A 129 -8.24 -6.77 -16.08
N ARG A 130 -7.82 -5.54 -16.37
CA ARG A 130 -7.92 -4.40 -15.46
C ARG A 130 -9.36 -3.98 -15.21
N LYS A 131 -10.23 -4.07 -16.22
CA LYS A 131 -11.67 -3.80 -16.05
C LYS A 131 -12.30 -4.76 -15.03
N LYS A 132 -11.93 -6.04 -15.08
CA LYS A 132 -12.35 -7.05 -14.09
C LYS A 132 -11.79 -6.75 -12.71
N GLN A 133 -10.50 -6.43 -12.63
CA GLN A 133 -9.82 -6.10 -11.36
C GLN A 133 -10.40 -4.86 -10.69
N SER A 134 -10.65 -3.77 -11.43
CA SER A 134 -11.29 -2.54 -10.92
C SER A 134 -12.69 -2.80 -10.36
N ARG A 135 -13.49 -3.63 -11.05
CA ARG A 135 -14.83 -4.00 -10.56
C ARG A 135 -14.73 -4.79 -9.25
N ASN A 136 -13.82 -5.76 -9.18
CA ASN A 136 -13.60 -6.56 -7.98
C ASN A 136 -13.08 -5.70 -6.81
N TRP A 137 -12.22 -4.72 -7.09
CA TRP A 137 -11.75 -3.74 -6.12
C TRP A 137 -12.91 -2.95 -5.53
N ALA A 138 -13.77 -2.35 -6.38
CA ALA A 138 -14.90 -1.56 -5.94
C ALA A 138 -15.87 -2.38 -5.06
N LEU A 139 -16.15 -3.63 -5.43
CA LEU A 139 -16.98 -4.53 -4.65
C LEU A 139 -16.40 -4.89 -3.27
N LYS A 140 -15.08 -4.77 -3.09
CA LYS A 140 -14.38 -5.15 -1.85
C LYS A 140 -14.10 -3.98 -0.93
N VAL A 141 -13.94 -2.78 -1.49
CA VAL A 141 -13.65 -1.55 -0.74
C VAL A 141 -14.91 -0.75 -0.45
N CYS A 142 -15.84 -0.66 -1.40
CA CYS A 142 -16.99 0.26 -1.33
C CYS A 142 -18.27 -0.39 -0.81
N VAL A 143 -18.32 -1.72 -0.70
CA VAL A 143 -19.51 -2.42 -0.16
C VAL A 143 -19.24 -2.73 1.31
N PRO A 144 -19.99 -2.13 2.26
CA PRO A 144 -19.88 -2.48 3.66
C PRO A 144 -20.16 -3.97 3.83
N ARG A 145 -19.19 -4.72 4.37
CA ARG A 145 -19.48 -6.04 4.92
C ARG A 145 -19.96 -5.83 6.33
N ASN A 146 -21.24 -6.09 6.57
CA ASN A 146 -21.75 -6.27 7.93
C ASN A 146 -21.01 -7.49 8.50
N HIS A 147 -20.11 -7.24 9.44
CA HIS A 147 -19.48 -8.26 10.27
C HIS A 147 -20.09 -8.17 11.65
#